data_AF-A0A3M1Y0D7-F1
#
_entry.id   AF-A0A3M1Y0D7-F1
#
_cell.length_a   1.000
_cell.length_b   1.000
_cell.length_c   1.000
_cell.angle_alpha   90.00
_cell.angle_beta   90.00
_cell.angle_gamma   90.00
#
_symmetry.space_group_name_H-M   'P 1'
#
loop_
_entity.id
_entity.type
_entity.pdbx_description
1 polymer ?
#
loop_
_entity_poly.entity_id
_entity_poly.type
_entity_poly.pdbx_seq_one_letter_code
_entity_poly.pdbx_strand_id
1 'polypeptide(L)' 'MEKFTAYLGFFMGAFFIFMGVFLPLKPPPALAELTPFFRVLLGVLLVAYGIFRVYRAYKVVRPNQ' A
#
# COMPACT_ATOMS: atom_id res chain seq x y z
N MET A 1 6.54 13.04 18.95
CA MET A 1 5.48 12.10 18.52
C MET A 1 5.43 11.89 17.01
N GLU A 2 5.90 12.82 16.16
CA GLU A 2 5.81 12.71 14.68
C GLU A 2 6.61 11.56 14.05
N LYS A 3 7.77 11.20 14.61
CA LYS A 3 8.61 10.12 14.04
C LYS A 3 7.92 8.75 14.14
N PHE A 4 7.23 8.47 15.25
CA PHE A 4 6.50 7.22 15.44
C PHE A 4 5.33 7.09 14.45
N THR A 5 4.58 8.18 14.23
CA THR A 5 3.52 8.23 13.21
C THR A 5 4.07 8.07 11.80
N ALA A 6 5.27 8.61 11.53
CA ALA A 6 5.92 8.41 10.24
C ALA A 6 6.38 6.96 10.03
N TYR A 7 6.97 6.31 11.04
CA TYR A 7 7.31 4.88 10.98
C TYR A 7 6.07 3.98 10.80
N LEU A 8 4.96 4.30 11.48
CA LEU A 8 3.67 3.67 11.21
C LEU A 8 3.20 3.91 9.77
N GLY A 9 3.42 5.11 9.23
CA GLY A 9 3.14 5.45 7.83
C GLY A 9 3.95 4.60 6.84
N PHE A 10 5.23 4.40 7.09
CA PHE A 10 6.10 3.50 6.32
C PHE A 10 5.62 2.05 6.40
N PHE A 11 5.34 1.55 7.60
CA PHE A 11 4.86 0.18 7.81
C PHE A 11 3.54 -0.07 7.09
N MET A 12 2.56 0.84 7.24
CA MET A 12 1.28 0.70 6.54
C MET A 12 1.41 0.87 5.03
N GLY A 13 2.31 1.73 4.55
CA GLY A 13 2.60 1.87 3.12
C GLY A 13 3.18 0.59 2.52
N ALA A 14 4.16 -0.02 3.20
CA ALA A 14 4.72 -1.31 2.82
C ALA A 14 3.66 -2.44 2.86
N PHE A 15 2.80 -2.43 3.88
CA PHE A 15 1.69 -3.37 3.99
C PHE A 15 0.73 -3.29 2.80
N PHE A 16 0.39 -2.08 2.34
CA PHE A 16 -0.47 -1.89 1.17
C PHE A 16 0.19 -2.33 -0.14
N ILE A 17 1.50 -2.08 -0.30
CA ILE A 17 2.26 -2.58 -1.45
C ILE A 17 2.23 -4.11 -1.45
N PHE A 18 2.51 -4.73 -0.30
CA PHE A 18 2.51 -6.19 -0.16
C PHE A 18 1.13 -6.77 -0.48
N MET A 19 0.07 -6.21 0.11
CA MET A 19 -1.32 -6.59 -0.20
C MET A 19 -1.63 -6.47 -1.68
N GLY A 20 -1.24 -5.36 -2.33
CA GLY A 20 -1.52 -5.14 -3.74
C GLY A 20 -0.83 -6.13 -4.68
N VAL A 21 0.39 -6.56 -4.34
CA VAL A 21 1.12 -7.61 -5.08
C VAL A 21 0.52 -9.00 -4.81
N PHE A 22 0.06 -9.26 -3.59
CA PHE A 22 -0.45 -10.57 -3.19
C PHE A 22 -1.90 -10.82 -3.64
N LEU A 23 -2.69 -9.75 -3.78
CA LEU A 23 -4.10 -9.80 -4.18
C LEU A 23 -4.38 -10.56 -5.49
N PRO A 24 -3.63 -10.34 -6.60
CA PRO A 24 -3.84 -11.10 -7.83
C PRO A 24 -3.32 -12.55 -7.73
N LEU A 25 -2.37 -12.84 -6.86
CA LEU A 25 -1.77 -14.17 -6.69
C LEU A 25 -2.64 -15.10 -5.83
N LYS A 26 -3.15 -14.58 -4.71
CA LYS A 26 -4.00 -15.32 -3.79
C LYS A 26 -5.09 -14.39 -3.27
N PRO A 27 -6.19 -14.25 -4.01
CA PRO A 27 -7.28 -13.38 -3.60
C PRO A 27 -7.94 -13.95 -2.33
N PRO A 28 -8.28 -13.09 -1.36
CA PRO A 28 -9.10 -13.51 -0.24
C PRO A 28 -10.47 -13.97 -0.72
N PRO A 29 -11.20 -14.79 0.06
CA PRO A 29 -12.53 -15.29 -0.29
C PRO A 29 -13.49 -14.18 -0.72
N ALA A 30 -13.42 -13.02 -0.04
CA ALA A 30 -14.23 -11.84 -0.33
C ALA A 30 -13.99 -11.21 -1.72
N LEU A 31 -12.85 -11.50 -2.36
CA LEU A 31 -12.47 -10.99 -3.69
C LEU A 31 -12.29 -12.13 -4.70
N ALA A 32 -12.58 -13.37 -4.30
CA ALA A 32 -12.45 -14.57 -5.13
C ALA A 32 -13.54 -14.67 -6.22
N GLU A 33 -14.56 -13.82 -6.17
CA GLU A 33 -15.58 -13.69 -7.23
C GLU A 33 -15.31 -12.50 -8.17
N LEU A 34 -14.41 -11.58 -7.81
CA LEU A 34 -14.02 -10.49 -8.70
C LEU A 34 -13.33 -11.03 -9.95
N THR A 35 -13.62 -10.47 -11.12
CA THR A 35 -12.93 -10.85 -12.35
C THR A 35 -11.41 -10.58 -12.23
N PRO A 36 -10.55 -11.42 -12.84
CA PRO A 36 -9.09 -11.31 -12.69
C PRO A 36 -8.55 -9.91 -13.03
N PHE A 37 -9.13 -9.26 -14.05
CA PHE A 37 -8.79 -7.90 -14.43
C PHE A 37 -8.97 -6.89 -13.28
N PHE A 38 -10.12 -6.93 -12.60
CA PHE A 38 -10.40 -6.01 -11.50
C PHE A 38 -9.53 -6.31 -10.27
N ARG A 39 -9.12 -7.56 -10.05
CA ARG A 39 -8.14 -7.90 -8.99
C ARG A 39 -6.79 -7.27 -9.27
N VAL A 40 -6.30 -7.38 -10.51
CA VAL A 40 -5.04 -6.74 -10.91
C VAL A 40 -5.15 -5.23 -10.77
N LEU A 41 -6.25 -4.63 -11.22
CA LEU A 41 -6.49 -3.19 -11.09
C LEU A 41 -6.47 -2.74 -9.61
N LEU A 42 -7.16 -3.48 -8.74
CA LEU A 42 -7.21 -3.19 -7.31
C LEU A 42 -5.84 -3.38 -6.65
N GLY A 43 -5.07 -4.38 -7.08
CA GLY A 43 -3.68 -4.58 -6.67
C GLY A 43 -2.79 -3.40 -7.05
N VAL A 44 -2.89 -2.91 -8.29
CA VAL A 44 -2.15 -1.73 -8.77
C VAL A 44 -2.52 -0.48 -7.97
N LEU A 45 -3.81 -0.26 -7.70
CA LEU A 45 -4.28 0.86 -6.87
C LEU A 45 -3.73 0.79 -5.44
N LEU A 46 -3.68 -0.39 -4.83
CA LEU A 46 -3.11 -0.60 -3.49
C LEU A 46 -1.60 -0.33 -3.46
N VAL A 47 -0.87 -0.77 -4.49
CA VAL A 47 0.57 -0.48 -4.62
C VAL A 47 0.80 1.03 -4.78
N ALA A 48 0.07 1.69 -5.68
CA ALA A 48 0.18 3.13 -5.90
C ALA A 48 -0.14 3.92 -4.62
N TYR A 49 -1.20 3.54 -3.90
CA TYR A 49 -1.56 4.14 -2.62
C TYR A 49 -0.50 3.90 -1.54
N GLY A 50 0.05 2.69 -1.47
CA GLY A 50 1.12 2.35 -0.54
C GLY A 50 2.39 3.18 -0.79
N ILE A 51 2.81 3.33 -2.05
CA ILE A 51 3.92 4.19 -2.45
C ILE A 51 3.65 5.65 -2.07
N PHE A 52 2.45 6.17 -2.36
CA PHE A 52 2.07 7.52 -1.98
C PHE A 52 2.15 7.73 -0.46
N ARG A 53 1.71 6.75 0.32
CA ARG A 53 1.76 6.80 1.79
C ARG A 53 3.19 6.76 2.31
N VAL A 54 4.05 5.93 1.73
CA VAL A 54 5.50 5.89 2.01
C VAL A 54 6.13 7.24 1.68
N TYR A 55 5.82 7.83 0.52
CA TYR A 55 6.34 9.14 0.12
C TYR A 55 5.91 10.25 1.08
N ARG A 56 4.64 10.26 1.50
CA ARG A 56 4.15 11.22 2.48
C ARG A 56 4.85 11.05 3.84
N ALA A 57 5.01 9.81 4.31
CA ALA A 57 5.74 9.52 5.53
C ALA A 57 7.22 9.95 5.43
N TYR A 58 7.86 9.71 4.28
CA TYR A 58 9.22 10.14 4.00
C TYR A 58 9.38 11.66 4.09
N LYS A 59 8.46 12.42 3.48
CA LYS A 59 8.47 13.89 3.54
C LYS A 59 8.32 14.42 4.97
N VAL A 60 7.59 13.72 5.83
CA VAL A 60 7.46 14.08 7.26
C VAL A 60 8.76 13.80 8.02
N VAL A 61 9.48 12.73 7.70
CA VAL A 61 10.77 12.41 8.33
C VAL A 61 11.91 13.29 7.82
N ARG A 62 11.88 13.67 6.54
CA ARG A 62 12.87 14.55 5.89
C ARG A 62 12.15 15.67 5.10
N PRO A 63 11.73 16.75 5.78
CA PRO A 63 11.02 17.85 5.11
C PRO A 63 11.91 18.77 4.25
N ASN A 64 13.24 18.72 4.37
CA ASN A 64 14.19 19.68 3.78
C ASN A 64 15.20 19.05 2.78
N GLN A 65 14.86 17.94 2.14
CA GLN A 65 15.54 17.46 0.92
C GLN A 65 14.54 17.40 -0.22
#